data_AF-A0A7C4MBM6-F1
#
_entry.id   AF-A0A7C4MBM6-F1
#
_cell.length_a   1.000
_cell.length_b   1.000
_cell.length_c   1.000
_cell.angle_alpha   90.00
_cell.angle_beta   90.00
_cell.angle_gamma   90.00
#
_symmetry.space_group_name_H-M   'P 1'
#
loop_
_entity.id
_entity.type
_entity.pdbx_description
1 polymer ?
#
loop_
_entity_poly.entity_id
_entity_poly.type
_entity_poly.pdbx_seq_one_letter_code
_entity_poly.pdbx_strand_id
1 'polypeptide(L)'
;MEKIKGTALENKTIDMFGGAIKGLIIEIPFNYAKKILEEFPRARIDAREFIEEVPITFKRILFEEISKKGKFDLEVLDNLLKNITKIKLLAGREEDYLPPPEI
;
A
#
# COMPACT_ATOMS: atom_id res chain seq x y z
N MET A 1 -13.69 -3.32 1.68
CA MET A 1 -14.02 -4.56 0.94
C MET A 1 -14.80 -4.31 -0.34
N GLU A 2 -15.73 -3.36 -0.39
CA GLU A 2 -16.55 -3.08 -1.58
C GLU A 2 -15.75 -2.90 -2.87
N LYS A 3 -14.61 -2.21 -2.81
CA LYS A 3 -13.75 -1.94 -3.98
C LYS A 3 -13.15 -3.18 -4.66
N ILE A 4 -13.11 -4.33 -3.98
CA ILE A 4 -12.51 -5.57 -4.52
C ILE A 4 -13.49 -6.75 -4.54
N LYS A 5 -14.75 -6.52 -4.15
CA LYS A 5 -15.78 -7.57 -4.11
C LYS A 5 -16.04 -8.12 -5.51
N GLY A 6 -16.09 -9.45 -5.65
CA GLY A 6 -16.23 -10.16 -6.91
C GLY A 6 -14.96 -10.18 -7.78
N THR A 7 -13.83 -9.65 -7.29
CA THR A 7 -12.55 -9.68 -8.02
C THR A 7 -11.65 -10.81 -7.54
N ALA A 8 -10.59 -11.11 -8.29
CA ALA A 8 -9.59 -12.11 -7.89
C ALA A 8 -8.86 -11.76 -6.58
N LEU A 9 -8.89 -10.50 -6.16
CA LEU A 9 -8.26 -10.02 -4.94
C LEU A 9 -9.06 -10.36 -3.68
N GLU A 10 -10.39 -10.47 -3.77
CA GLU A 10 -11.24 -10.82 -2.63
C GLU A 10 -10.81 -12.17 -2.04
N ASN A 11 -10.59 -13.15 -2.93
CA ASN A 11 -10.13 -14.50 -2.55
C ASN A 11 -8.68 -14.55 -2.04
N LYS A 12 -7.92 -13.46 -2.17
CA LYS A 12 -6.55 -13.34 -1.66
C LYS A 12 -6.48 -12.57 -0.34
N THR A 13 -7.62 -12.14 0.20
CA THR A 13 -7.63 -11.49 1.50
C THR A 13 -7.47 -12.51 2.62
N ILE A 14 -6.74 -12.11 3.66
CA ILE A 14 -6.57 -12.88 4.88
C ILE A 14 -7.33 -12.22 6.03
N ASP A 15 -7.85 -13.04 6.93
CA ASP A 15 -8.43 -12.56 8.18
C ASP A 15 -7.34 -12.31 9.21
N MET A 16 -7.39 -11.13 9.82
CA MET A 16 -6.53 -10.73 10.92
C MET A 16 -7.41 -10.33 12.11
N PHE A 17 -6.91 -10.55 13.33
CA PHE A 17 -7.61 -10.21 14.58
C PHE A 17 -9.05 -10.77 14.64
N GLY A 18 -9.21 -12.07 14.40
CA GLY A 18 -10.52 -12.73 14.44
C GLY A 18 -11.49 -12.27 13.33
N GLY A 19 -10.97 -11.71 12.24
CA GLY A 19 -11.76 -11.22 11.10
C GLY A 19 -12.19 -9.75 11.21
N ALA A 20 -11.76 -9.05 12.27
CA ALA A 20 -11.98 -7.61 12.40
C ALA A 20 -11.23 -6.80 11.33
N ILE A 21 -10.10 -7.33 10.84
CA ILE A 21 -9.28 -6.68 9.80
C ILE A 21 -9.05 -7.68 8.67
N LYS A 22 -9.23 -7.21 7.43
CA LYS A 22 -8.82 -7.94 6.23
C LYS A 22 -7.47 -7.42 5.76
N GLY A 23 -6.50 -8.33 5.61
CA GLY A 23 -5.19 -8.05 5.05
C GLY A 23 -5.11 -8.51 3.59
N LEU A 24 -4.32 -7.80 2.77
CA LEU A 24 -3.94 -8.26 1.44
C LEU A 24 -2.42 -8.38 1.41
N ILE A 25 -1.91 -9.60 1.30
CA ILE A 25 -0.48 -9.87 1.18
C ILE A 25 -0.12 -9.92 -0.30
N ILE A 26 0.91 -9.17 -0.67
CA ILE A 26 1.36 -9.01 -2.06
C ILE A 26 2.85 -9.24 -2.11
N GLU A 27 3.27 -10.12 -3.00
CA GLU A 27 4.69 -10.35 -3.28
C GLU A 27 5.22 -9.25 -4.19
N ILE A 28 6.25 -8.55 -3.72
CA ILE A 28 6.94 -7.50 -4.47
C ILE A 28 8.27 -8.05 -4.94
N PRO A 29 8.57 -8.06 -6.25
CA PRO A 29 9.87 -8.53 -6.72
C PRO A 29 11.00 -7.64 -6.19
N PHE A 30 12.16 -8.25 -5.93
CA PHE A 30 13.29 -7.61 -5.26
C PHE A 30 13.71 -6.26 -5.89
N ASN A 31 13.73 -6.17 -7.23
CA ASN A 31 14.08 -4.94 -7.93
C ASN A 31 13.11 -3.78 -7.64
N TYR A 32 11.82 -4.07 -7.43
CA TYR A 32 10.82 -3.05 -7.04
C TYR A 32 10.92 -2.73 -5.56
N ALA A 33 11.12 -3.73 -4.70
CA ALA A 33 11.32 -3.53 -3.27
C ALA A 33 12.52 -2.60 -3.01
N LYS A 34 13.65 -2.84 -3.69
CA LYS A 34 14.84 -1.98 -3.61
C LYS A 34 14.53 -0.52 -3.96
N LYS A 35 13.82 -0.28 -5.07
CA LYS A 35 13.41 1.09 -5.48
C LYS A 35 12.50 1.74 -4.44
N ILE A 36 11.55 1.00 -3.88
CA ILE A 36 10.65 1.52 -2.83
C ILE A 36 11.47 1.95 -1.60
N LEU A 37 12.43 1.13 -1.16
CA LEU A 37 13.30 1.45 -0.02
C LEU A 37 14.20 2.68 -0.29
N GLU A 38 14.71 2.83 -1.52
CA GLU A 38 15.51 4.00 -1.93
C GLU A 38 14.69 5.31 -1.92
N GLU A 39 13.39 5.22 -2.21
CA GLU A 39 12.49 6.38 -2.29
C GLU A 39 11.93 6.83 -0.94
N PHE A 40 11.87 5.93 0.05
CA PHE A 40 11.32 6.20 1.38
C PHE A 40 12.34 5.88 2.47
N PRO A 41 13.06 6.88 3.02
CA PRO A 41 14.16 6.64 3.96
C PRO A 41 13.79 5.93 5.27
N ARG A 42 12.52 6.01 5.70
CA ARG A 42 12.02 5.27 6.88
C ARG A 42 11.64 3.83 6.54
N ALA A 43 11.40 3.51 5.28
CA ALA A 43 10.96 2.19 4.88
C ALA A 43 12.04 1.15 5.17
N ARG A 44 11.61 -0.01 5.67
CA ARG A 44 12.49 -1.13 6.02
C ARG A 44 11.80 -2.45 5.75
N ILE A 45 12.58 -3.53 5.79
CA ILE A 45 12.07 -4.89 5.75
C ILE A 45 12.00 -5.40 7.19
N ASP A 46 10.84 -5.91 7.62
CA ASP A 46 10.66 -6.52 8.94
C ASP A 46 11.18 -7.98 8.98
N ALA A 47 11.15 -8.60 10.16
CA ALA A 47 11.62 -9.98 10.34
C ALA A 47 10.79 -11.04 9.59
N ARG A 48 9.65 -10.66 9.00
CA ARG A 48 8.75 -11.52 8.21
C ARG A 48 8.80 -11.17 6.72
N GLU A 49 9.80 -10.37 6.32
CA GLU A 49 10.03 -9.94 4.94
C GLU A 49 8.98 -8.97 4.38
N PHE A 50 8.21 -8.30 5.24
CA PHE A 50 7.29 -7.24 4.82
C PHE A 50 7.99 -5.88 4.72
N ILE A 51 7.64 -5.12 3.68
CA ILE A 51 8.00 -3.70 3.59
C ILE A 51 7.12 -2.92 4.56
N GLU A 52 7.73 -2.37 5.60
CA GLU A 52 7.08 -1.56 6.64
C GLU A 52 7.58 -0.11 6.60
N GLU A 53 6.90 0.76 7.35
CA GLU A 53 7.20 2.20 7.47
C GLU A 53 7.21 3.00 6.15
N VAL A 54 6.58 2.47 5.12
CA VAL A 54 6.15 3.26 3.95
C VAL A 54 4.95 4.16 4.34
N PRO A 55 4.82 5.36 3.73
CA PRO A 55 3.71 6.27 4.03
C PRO A 55 2.32 5.64 3.85
N ILE A 56 1.33 6.14 4.60
CA ILE A 56 -0.05 5.64 4.49
C ILE A 56 -0.60 5.90 3.09
N THR A 57 -0.25 7.05 2.50
CA THR A 57 -0.63 7.45 1.15
C THR A 57 -0.07 6.50 0.11
N PHE A 58 1.15 5.97 0.30
CA PHE A 58 1.71 4.95 -0.57
C PHE A 58 0.84 3.69 -0.56
N LYS A 59 0.52 3.16 0.63
CA LYS A 59 -0.34 1.97 0.77
C LYS A 59 -1.73 2.19 0.18
N ARG A 60 -2.31 3.38 0.39
CA ARG A 60 -3.62 3.76 -0.17
C ARG A 60 -3.60 3.78 -1.69
N ILE A 61 -2.63 4.44 -2.31
CA ILE A 61 -2.54 4.55 -3.77
C ILE A 61 -2.26 3.18 -4.38
N LEU A 62 -1.38 2.37 -3.78
CA LEU A 62 -1.16 0.98 -4.20
C LEU A 62 -2.48 0.19 -4.19
N PHE A 63 -3.25 0.26 -3.09
CA PHE A 63 -4.53 -0.43 -3.00
C PHE A 63 -5.54 0.06 -4.04
N GLU A 64 -5.59 1.37 -4.33
CA GLU A 64 -6.47 1.93 -5.34
C GLU A 64 -6.13 1.45 -6.75
N GLU A 65 -4.86 1.44 -7.12
CA GLU A 65 -4.41 0.94 -8.42
C GLU A 65 -4.74 -0.55 -8.59
N ILE A 66 -4.50 -1.34 -7.54
CA ILE A 66 -4.84 -2.77 -7.53
C ILE A 66 -6.36 -2.97 -7.63
N SER A 67 -7.15 -2.20 -6.88
CA SER A 67 -8.60 -2.32 -6.86
C SER A 67 -9.22 -1.97 -8.21
N LYS A 68 -8.75 -0.91 -8.87
CA LYS A 68 -9.21 -0.53 -10.23
C LYS A 68 -8.97 -1.65 -11.24
N LYS A 69 -7.85 -2.35 -11.11
CA LYS A 69 -7.48 -3.45 -12.00
C LYS A 69 -8.15 -4.78 -11.63
N GLY A 70 -8.60 -4.94 -10.38
CA GLY A 70 -9.16 -6.18 -9.85
C GLY A 70 -8.14 -7.32 -9.69
N LYS A 71 -6.85 -7.03 -9.89
CA LYS A 71 -5.71 -7.96 -9.72
C LYS A 71 -4.42 -7.18 -9.48
N PHE A 72 -3.41 -7.88 -8.95
CA PHE A 72 -2.06 -7.36 -8.84
C PHE A 72 -1.17 -7.92 -9.96
N ASP A 73 -0.40 -7.04 -10.60
CA ASP A 73 0.67 -7.38 -11.54
C ASP A 73 1.72 -6.24 -11.58
N LEU A 74 2.80 -6.44 -12.35
CA LEU A 74 3.94 -5.51 -12.35
C LEU A 74 3.60 -4.10 -12.87
N GLU A 75 2.58 -3.98 -13.71
CA GLU A 75 2.14 -2.66 -14.23
C GLU A 75 1.62 -1.76 -13.10
N VAL A 76 1.00 -2.34 -12.07
CA VAL A 76 0.61 -1.61 -10.86
C VAL A 76 1.84 -0.95 -10.22
N LEU A 77 2.94 -1.70 -10.09
CA LEU A 77 4.18 -1.19 -9.51
C LEU A 77 4.86 -0.16 -10.40
N ASP A 78 4.85 -0.37 -11.72
CA ASP A 78 5.39 0.62 -12.66
C ASP A 78 4.63 1.94 -12.58
N ASN A 79 3.29 1.88 -12.54
CA ASN A 79 2.45 3.07 -12.41
C ASN A 79 2.63 3.77 -11.06
N LEU A 80 2.82 3.00 -9.98
CA LEU A 80 3.12 3.53 -8.67
C LEU A 80 4.46 4.28 -8.65
N LEU A 81 5.52 3.66 -9.19
CA LEU A 81 6.85 4.25 -9.24
C LEU A 81 6.93 5.45 -10.20
N LYS A 82 6.21 5.44 -11.33
CA LYS A 82 6.08 6.62 -12.21
C LYS A 82 5.51 7.83 -11.48
N ASN A 83 4.65 7.61 -10.48
CA ASN A 83 4.01 8.66 -9.70
C ASN A 83 4.72 8.93 -8.35
N ILE A 84 5.90 8.36 -8.10
CA ILE A 84 6.54 8.37 -6.78
C ILE A 84 6.75 9.78 -6.21
N THR A 85 7.13 10.74 -7.06
CA THR A 85 7.30 12.16 -6.66
C THR A 85 6.00 12.76 -6.12
N LYS A 86 4.87 12.48 -6.77
CA LYS A 86 3.55 12.93 -6.31
C LYS A 86 3.15 12.23 -5.01
N ILE A 87 3.45 10.95 -4.88
CA ILE A 87 3.17 10.17 -3.67
C ILE A 87 3.95 10.77 -2.48
N LYS A 88 5.25 11.07 -2.66
CA LYS A 88 6.07 11.72 -1.62
C LYS A 88 5.53 13.09 -1.21
N LEU A 89 5.09 13.89 -2.17
CA LEU A 89 4.48 15.21 -1.88
C LEU A 89 3.20 15.08 -1.04
N LEU A 90 2.33 14.11 -1.36
CA LEU A 90 1.11 13.86 -0.61
C LEU A 90 1.40 13.27 0.77
N ALA A 91 2.39 12.38 0.86
CA ALA A 91 2.83 11.77 2.11
C ALA A 91 3.40 12.79 3.10
N GLY A 92 4.10 13.83 2.61
CA GLY A 92 4.59 14.92 3.46
C GLY A 92 3.49 15.72 4.17
N ARG A 93 2.23 15.57 3.75
CA ARG A 93 1.05 16.18 4.39
C ARG A 93 0.32 15.23 5.34
N GLU A 94 0.82 14.02 5.57
CA GLU A 94 0.22 13.07 6.52
C GLU A 94 0.34 13.56 7.97
N GLU A 95 1.41 14.28 8.30
CA GLU A 95 1.61 14.89 9.62
C GLU A 95 0.75 16.17 9.82
N ASP A 96 0.21 16.75 8.74
CA ASP A 96 -0.56 18.00 8.78
C ASP A 96 -2.03 17.80 9.22
N TYR A 97 -2.49 16.57 9.45
CA TYR A 97 -3.88 16.28 9.82
C TYR A 97 -4.01 15.76 11.25
N LEU A 98 -4.27 16.67 12.19
CA LEU A 98 -4.92 16.39 13.46
C LEU A 98 -6.34 16.95 13.40
N PRO A 99 -7.37 16.15 13.04
CA PRO A 99 -8.73 16.60 13.19
C PRO A 99 -8.99 16.84 14.69
N PRO A 100 -9.48 18.03 15.08
CA PRO A 100 -9.87 18.25 16.46
C PRO A 100 -10.96 17.25 16.85
N PRO A 101 -10.97 16.75 18.10
CA PRO A 101 -12.03 15.88 18.57
C PRO A 101 -13.37 16.60 18.43
N GLU A 102 -14.36 15.91 17.86
CA GLU A 102 -15.75 16.35 17.91
C GLU A 102 -16.21 16.28 19.37
N ILE A 103 -16.66 17.42 19.91
CA ILE A 103 -17.27 17.54 21.26
C ILE A 103 -18.69 16.97 21.20
#